data_AF-X0PYX2-F1
#
_entry.id   AF-X0PYX2-F1
#
_cell.length_a   1.000
_cell.length_b   1.000
_cell.length_c   1.000
_cell.angle_alpha   90.00
_cell.angle_beta   90.00
_cell.angle_gamma   90.00
#
_symmetry.space_group_name_H-M   'P 1'
#
loop_
_entity.id
_entity.type
_entity.pdbx_description
1 polymer ?
#
loop_
_entity_poly.entity_id
_entity_poly.type
_entity_poly.pdbx_seq_one_letter_code
_entity_poly.pdbx_strand_id
1 'polypeptide(L)'
;MSRAGLLTELGMQATRDVWDGVGFDVNPMRWPDLVPLNKAVVEAVIERGGVPANTDLMDLQYAIQKWIFPLSSLDLTPVKVDVKDLQSERASYLAREYGL
;
A
#
# COMPACT_ATOMS: atom_id res chain seq x y z
N MET A 1 6.75 6.32 6.84
CA MET A 1 5.99 5.89 5.64
C MET A 1 5.59 7.07 4.75
N SER A 2 4.71 7.99 5.18
CA SER A 2 4.42 9.23 4.41
C SER A 2 5.69 10.04 4.13
N ARG A 3 6.55 10.19 5.14
CA ARG A 3 7.87 10.83 5.01
C ARG A 3 8.82 10.12 4.04
N ALA A 4 8.64 8.82 3.78
CA ALA A 4 9.48 8.04 2.87
C ALA A 4 8.97 8.02 1.42
N GLY A 5 7.93 8.81 1.10
CA GLY A 5 7.36 8.86 -0.26
C GLY A 5 6.52 7.62 -0.63
N LEU A 6 6.39 6.63 0.24
CA LEU A 6 5.72 5.35 -0.03
C LEU A 6 4.21 5.47 -0.30
N LEU A 7 3.59 6.56 0.17
CA LEU A 7 2.16 6.83 -0.03
C LEU A 7 1.89 7.82 -1.18
N THR A 8 2.91 8.18 -1.94
CA THR A 8 2.76 8.98 -3.16
C THR A 8 2.41 8.07 -4.34
N GLU A 9 1.95 8.64 -5.46
CA GLU A 9 1.71 7.87 -6.68
C GLU A 9 2.95 7.07 -7.12
N LEU A 10 4.12 7.71 -7.09
CA LEU A 10 5.41 7.08 -7.41
C LEU A 10 5.74 5.95 -6.41
N GLY A 11 5.46 6.16 -5.12
CA GLY A 11 5.60 5.15 -4.08
C GLY A 11 4.72 3.92 -4.32
N MET A 12 3.48 4.14 -4.74
CA MET A 12 2.54 3.07 -5.07
C MET A 12 2.92 2.34 -6.36
N GLN A 13 3.44 3.05 -7.37
CA GLN A 13 3.98 2.46 -8.59
C GLN A 13 5.21 1.60 -8.29
N ALA A 14 6.17 2.11 -7.51
CA ALA A 14 7.33 1.34 -7.09
C ALA A 14 6.94 0.10 -6.28
N THR A 15 5.94 0.22 -5.41
CA THR A 15 5.36 -0.92 -4.69
C THR A 15 4.81 -1.94 -5.67
N ARG A 16 3.98 -1.51 -6.63
CA ARG A 16 3.43 -2.40 -7.65
C ARG A 16 4.52 -3.13 -8.42
N ASP A 17 5.53 -2.42 -8.91
CA ASP A 17 6.58 -3.00 -9.76
C ASP A 17 7.44 -4.03 -9.02
N VAL A 18 7.71 -3.79 -7.73
CA VAL A 18 8.48 -4.74 -6.90
C VAL A 18 7.64 -5.96 -6.53
N TRP A 19 6.34 -5.79 -6.35
CA TRP A 19 5.43 -6.88 -5.98
C TRP A 19 4.89 -7.65 -7.18
N ASP A 20 5.02 -7.12 -8.40
CA ASP A 20 4.54 -7.77 -9.61
C ASP A 20 5.30 -9.08 -9.86
N GLY A 21 4.55 -10.17 -10.07
CA GLY A 21 5.12 -11.50 -10.27
C GLY A 21 5.81 -12.14 -9.05
N VAL A 22 5.78 -11.50 -7.87
CA VAL A 22 6.29 -12.12 -6.64
C VAL A 22 5.37 -13.27 -6.23
N GLY A 23 5.85 -14.50 -6.42
CA GLY A 23 5.16 -15.70 -5.98
C GLY A 23 5.29 -15.88 -4.48
N PHE A 24 4.16 -16.03 -3.78
CA PHE A 24 4.15 -16.35 -2.35
C PHE A 24 3.77 -17.80 -2.16
N ASP A 25 4.66 -18.57 -1.55
CA ASP A 25 4.34 -19.90 -1.03
C ASP A 25 3.68 -19.69 0.35
N VAL A 26 2.36 -19.54 0.34
CA VAL A 26 1.58 -19.14 1.52
C VAL A 26 1.41 -20.30 2.50
N ASN A 27 2.44 -20.63 3.30
CA ASN A 27 2.26 -21.19 4.65
C ASN A 27 3.54 -21.31 5.52
N PRO A 28 3.66 -20.62 6.67
CA PRO A 28 3.13 -19.31 7.02
C PRO A 28 4.15 -18.21 6.66
N MET A 29 3.67 -17.13 6.06
CA MET A 29 4.49 -15.95 5.76
C MET A 29 4.86 -15.22 7.06
N ARG A 30 6.16 -15.01 7.30
CA ARG A 30 6.63 -14.31 8.50
C ARG A 30 7.07 -12.90 8.15
N TRP A 31 6.95 -12.01 9.12
CA TRP A 31 7.40 -10.62 9.00
C TRP A 31 8.85 -10.47 8.48
N PRO A 32 9.84 -11.26 8.94
CA PRO A 32 11.20 -11.19 8.39
C PRO A 32 11.30 -11.48 6.89
N ASP A 33 10.37 -12.26 6.34
CA ASP A 33 10.36 -12.62 4.91
C ASP A 33 9.95 -11.44 4.02
N LEU A 34 9.28 -10.43 4.60
CA LEU A 34 8.86 -9.20 3.93
C LEU A 34 9.93 -8.11 3.92
N VAL A 35 10.91 -8.17 4.82
CA VAL A 35 11.96 -7.14 4.94
C VAL A 35 12.74 -6.95 3.62
N PRO A 36 13.12 -8.01 2.88
CA PRO A 36 13.76 -7.85 1.58
C PRO A 36 12.88 -7.12 0.55
N LEU A 37 11.58 -7.43 0.51
CA LEU A 37 10.63 -6.77 -0.40
C LEU A 37 10.43 -5.30 -0.02
N ASN A 38 10.26 -5.01 1.26
CA ASN A 38 10.15 -3.64 1.75
C ASN A 38 11.39 -2.80 1.43
N LYS A 39 12.57 -3.41 1.58
CA LYS A 39 13.83 -2.79 1.17
C LYS A 39 13.84 -2.50 -0.32
N ALA A 40 13.48 -3.46 -1.16
CA ALA A 40 13.44 -3.29 -2.61
C ALA A 40 12.48 -2.16 -3.04
N VAL A 41 11.30 -2.03 -2.40
CA VAL A 41 10.41 -0.89 -2.68
C VAL A 41 11.04 0.43 -2.29
N VAL A 42 11.61 0.53 -1.08
CA VAL A 42 12.23 1.78 -0.62
C VAL A 42 13.39 2.18 -1.53
N GLU A 43 14.22 1.22 -1.96
CA GLU A 43 15.29 1.45 -2.95
C GLU A 43 14.73 1.95 -4.29
N ALA A 44 13.68 1.31 -4.82
CA ALA A 44 13.02 1.75 -6.04
C ALA A 44 12.42 3.17 -5.94
N VAL A 45 11.88 3.55 -4.77
CA VAL A 45 11.37 4.91 -4.54
C VAL A 45 12.51 5.93 -4.47
N ILE A 46 13.65 5.57 -3.89
CA ILE A 46 14.86 6.42 -3.86
C ILE A 46 15.39 6.64 -5.27
N GLU A 47 15.56 5.57 -6.05
CA GLU A 47 16.08 5.63 -7.43
C GLU A 47 15.22 6.50 -8.34
N ARG A 48 13.91 6.50 -8.12
CA ARG A 48 12.94 7.33 -8.87
C ARG A 48 12.85 8.77 -8.35
N GLY A 49 13.59 9.13 -7.31
CA GLY A 49 13.55 10.46 -6.70
C GLY A 49 12.25 10.76 -5.93
N GLY A 50 11.51 9.72 -5.51
CA GLY A 50 10.25 9.86 -4.79
C GLY A 50 10.41 10.14 -3.29
N VAL A 51 11.64 10.11 -2.76
CA VAL A 51 11.93 10.38 -1.35
C VAL A 51 12.09 11.89 -1.12
N PRO A 52 11.29 12.50 -0.22
CA PRO A 52 11.46 13.90 0.17
C PRO A 52 12.87 14.20 0.71
N ALA A 53 13.42 15.38 0.39
CA ALA A 53 14.78 15.76 0.78
C ALA A 53 15.04 15.83 2.30
N ASN A 54 13.98 15.94 3.11
CA ASN A 54 14.04 15.98 4.57
C ASN A 54 13.83 14.61 5.22
N THR A 55 13.85 13.53 4.44
CA THR A 55 13.73 12.17 4.94
C THR A 55 15.06 11.74 5.54
N ASP A 56 15.05 11.37 6.81
CA ASP A 56 16.25 10.83 7.45
C ASP A 56 16.39 9.32 7.19
N LEU A 57 17.59 8.81 7.47
CA LEU A 57 17.89 7.39 7.29
C LEU A 57 17.12 6.48 8.27
N MET A 58 16.70 7.01 9.41
CA MET A 58 15.92 6.27 10.40
C MET A 58 14.48 6.06 9.94
N ASP A 59 13.86 7.03 9.27
CA ASP A 59 12.54 6.96 8.67
C ASP A 59 12.49 5.87 7.59
N LEU A 60 13.56 5.76 6.78
CA LEU A 60 13.71 4.73 5.76
C LEU A 60 13.90 3.34 6.40
N GLN A 61 14.79 3.22 7.37
CA GLN A 61 14.98 1.96 8.11
C GLN A 61 13.72 1.52 8.84
N TYR A 62 12.99 2.46 9.45
CA TYR A 62 11.72 2.19 10.09
C TYR A 62 10.69 1.65 9.10
N ALA A 63 10.59 2.25 7.91
CA ALA A 63 9.73 1.72 6.86
C ALA A 63 10.14 0.28 6.49
N ILE A 64 11.40 0.03 6.18
CA ILE A 64 11.88 -1.32 5.84
C ILE A 64 11.52 -2.35 6.92
N GLN A 65 11.70 -1.97 8.19
CA GLN A 65 11.57 -2.86 9.35
C GLN A 65 10.15 -2.98 9.92
N LYS A 66 9.21 -2.10 9.56
CA LYS A 66 7.86 -2.05 10.15
C LYS A 66 6.71 -1.98 9.13
N TRP A 67 7.00 -1.97 7.84
CA TRP A 67 5.99 -1.76 6.79
C TRP A 67 5.16 -3.01 6.43
N ILE A 68 4.00 -3.14 7.07
CA ILE A 68 3.04 -4.24 6.90
C ILE A 68 2.16 -4.14 5.64
N PHE A 69 2.46 -3.20 4.74
CA PHE A 69 1.65 -2.87 3.57
C PHE A 69 2.12 -3.67 2.33
N PRO A 70 1.23 -3.96 1.36
CA PRO A 70 -0.17 -3.57 1.30
C PRO A 70 -1.12 -4.71 1.72
N LEU A 71 -0.78 -5.56 2.70
CA LEU A 71 -1.51 -6.84 2.82
C LEU A 71 -2.06 -7.20 4.19
N SER A 72 -1.76 -6.47 5.27
CA SER A 72 -2.26 -6.86 6.58
C SER A 72 -3.73 -6.50 6.85
N SER A 73 -4.34 -5.59 6.07
CA SER A 73 -5.68 -5.06 6.35
C SER A 73 -6.64 -5.01 5.17
N LEU A 74 -6.22 -5.40 3.97
CA LEU A 74 -7.08 -5.39 2.80
C LEU A 74 -7.66 -6.79 2.58
N ASP A 75 -8.95 -6.93 2.85
CA ASP A 75 -9.73 -8.03 2.28
C ASP A 75 -9.88 -7.76 0.78
N LEU A 76 -9.03 -8.40 -0.02
CA LEU A 76 -9.04 -8.31 -1.48
C LEU A 76 -9.93 -9.39 -2.11
N THR A 77 -10.79 -10.05 -1.32
CA THR A 77 -11.76 -11.01 -1.85
C THR A 77 -12.66 -10.30 -2.87
N PRO A 78 -12.68 -10.75 -4.13
CA PRO A 78 -13.57 -10.16 -5.12
C PRO A 78 -15.03 -10.38 -4.69
N VAL A 79 -15.72 -9.29 -4.33
CA VAL A 79 -17.16 -9.33 -4.05
C VAL A 79 -17.88 -9.00 -5.35
N LYS A 80 -18.86 -9.84 -5.72
CA LYS A 80 -19.75 -9.54 -6.83
C LYS A 80 -20.73 -8.45 -6.38
N VAL A 81 -20.65 -7.28 -6.98
CA VAL A 81 -21.54 -6.15 -6.67
C VAL A 81 -22.38 -5.81 -7.89
N ASP A 82 -23.69 -5.65 -7.70
CA ASP A 82 -24.58 -5.13 -8.74
C ASP A 82 -24.47 -3.59 -8.78
N VAL A 83 -24.59 -3.01 -9.97
CA VAL A 83 -24.61 -1.55 -10.16
C VAL A 83 -25.70 -0.90 -9.30
N LYS A 84 -26.83 -1.59 -9.10
CA LYS A 84 -27.92 -1.11 -8.25
C LYS A 84 -27.50 -0.94 -6.78
N ASP A 85 -26.69 -1.84 -6.26
CA ASP A 85 -26.24 -1.81 -4.86
C ASP A 85 -25.29 -0.64 -4.62
N LEU A 86 -24.38 -0.39 -5.56
CA LEU A 86 -23.47 0.76 -5.54
C LEU A 86 -24.22 2.09 -5.57
N GLN A 87 -25.29 2.19 -6.36
CA GLN A 87 -26.12 3.39 -6.43
C GLN A 87 -26.87 3.63 -5.11
N SER A 88 -27.39 2.56 -4.49
CA SER A 88 -28.07 2.62 -3.19
C SER A 88 -27.13 3.03 -2.07
N GLU A 89 -25.91 2.47 -2.05
CA GLU A 89 -24.88 2.81 -1.06
C GLU A 89 -24.41 4.27 -1.23
N ARG A 90 -24.21 4.72 -2.48
CA ARG A 90 -23.90 6.12 -2.79
C ARG A 90 -25.00 7.07 -2.31
N ALA A 91 -26.27 6.76 -2.56
CA ALA A 91 -27.39 7.58 -2.10
C ALA A 91 -27.42 7.67 -0.57
N SER A 92 -27.22 6.53 0.11
CA SER A 92 -27.18 6.45 1.58
C SER A 92 -26.01 7.25 2.18
N TYR A 93 -24.85 7.21 1.52
CA TYR A 93 -23.69 8.03 1.90
C TYR A 93 -23.97 9.52 1.73
N LEU A 94 -24.51 9.93 0.58
CA LEU A 94 -24.82 11.34 0.30
C LEU A 94 -25.88 11.90 1.25
N ALA A 95 -26.90 11.10 1.59
CA ALA A 95 -27.92 11.47 2.56
C ALA A 95 -27.32 11.65 3.96
N ARG A 96 -26.41 10.75 4.38
CA ARG A 96 -25.75 10.82 5.68
C ARG A 96 -24.78 12.01 5.80
N GLU A 97 -24.00 12.26 4.76
CA GLU A 97 -22.90 13.23 4.79
C GLU A 97 -23.35 14.65 4.43
N TYR A 98 -24.37 14.78 3.57
CA TYR A 98 -24.81 16.07 3.02
C TYR A 98 -26.30 16.36 3.23
N GLY A 99 -27.07 15.44 3.83
CA GLY A 99 -28.50 15.64 4.08
C GLY A 99 -29.36 15.70 2.80
N LEU A 100 -28.87 15.10 1.71
CA LEU A 100 -29.51 15.05 0.39
C LEU A 100 -30.43 13.84 0.22
#